data_AF-A0A6A7Y5R1-F1
#
_entry.id   AF-A0A6A7Y5R1-F1
#
_cell.length_a   1.000
_cell.length_b   1.000
_cell.length_c   1.000
_cell.angle_alpha   90.00
_cell.angle_beta   90.00
_cell.angle_gamma   90.00
#
_symmetry.space_group_name_H-M   'P 1'
#
loop_
_entity.id
_entity.type
_entity.pdbx_description
1 polymer ?
#
loop_
_entity_poly.entity_id
_entity_poly.type
_entity_poly.pdbx_seq_one_letter_code
_entity_poly.pdbx_strand_id
1 'polypeptide(L)'
;MIRRWAGHFGLLVLAVFLGVVLYWGLYVFAFRTPYDPVGMRITRFIPDPPRLYVCEFLNWRHGEIPPPFGCERHWKYAIPRNLPESETMTPPAAPKQQGT
;
A
#
# COMPACT_ATOMS: atom_id res chain seq x y z
N MET A 1 -35.50 -17.32 15.23
CA MET A 1 -34.25 -17.90 14.70
C MET A 1 -33.46 -16.94 13.80
N ILE A 2 -34.10 -16.17 12.91
CA ILE A 2 -33.44 -15.25 11.94
C ILE A 2 -32.58 -14.14 12.59
N ARG A 3 -32.97 -13.64 13.78
CA ARG A 3 -32.25 -12.56 14.49
C ARG A 3 -30.83 -12.94 14.97
N ARG A 4 -30.56 -14.24 15.20
CA ARG A 4 -29.22 -14.72 15.57
C ARG A 4 -28.24 -14.73 14.38
N TRP A 5 -28.73 -15.08 13.21
CA TRP A 5 -27.95 -15.11 11.97
C TRP A 5 -27.56 -13.72 11.48
N ALA A 6 -28.48 -12.76 11.55
CA ALA A 6 -28.19 -11.37 11.22
C ALA A 6 -27.11 -10.76 12.14
N GLY A 7 -27.13 -11.09 13.44
CA GLY A 7 -26.10 -10.64 14.38
C GLY A 7 -24.72 -11.23 14.12
N HIS A 8 -24.63 -12.52 13.77
CA HIS A 8 -23.36 -13.16 13.43
C HIS A 8 -22.80 -12.66 12.10
N PHE A 9 -23.67 -12.43 11.11
CA PHE A 9 -23.28 -11.83 9.85
C PHE A 9 -22.74 -10.40 10.03
N GLY A 10 -23.43 -9.57 10.81
CA GLY A 10 -22.96 -8.21 11.13
C GLY A 10 -21.61 -8.23 11.86
N LEU A 11 -21.42 -9.14 12.82
CA LEU A 11 -20.16 -9.30 13.53
C LEU A 11 -19.02 -9.76 12.61
N LEU A 12 -19.30 -10.67 11.67
CA LEU A 12 -18.33 -11.12 10.66
C LEU A 12 -17.90 -9.95 9.77
N VAL A 13 -18.84 -9.18 9.24
CA VAL A 13 -18.54 -8.00 8.40
C VAL A 13 -17.68 -6.99 9.16
N LEU A 14 -18.03 -6.71 10.42
CA LEU A 14 -17.26 -5.81 11.27
C LEU A 14 -15.83 -6.34 11.51
N ALA A 15 -15.68 -7.63 11.81
CA ALA A 15 -14.38 -8.25 12.04
C ALA A 15 -13.48 -8.17 10.79
N VAL A 16 -14.05 -8.44 9.61
CA VAL A 16 -13.33 -8.33 8.33
C VAL A 16 -12.91 -6.88 8.08
N PHE A 17 -13.81 -5.93 8.27
CA PHE A 17 -13.50 -4.50 8.09
C PHE A 17 -12.36 -4.05 9.00
N LEU A 18 -12.41 -4.39 10.29
CA LEU A 18 -11.35 -4.07 11.25
C LEU A 18 -10.02 -4.73 10.87
N GLY A 19 -10.05 -5.98 10.38
CA GLY A 19 -8.86 -6.67 9.89
C GLY A 19 -8.20 -5.96 8.71
N VAL A 20 -9.00 -5.50 7.74
CA VAL A 20 -8.50 -4.75 6.57
C VAL A 20 -7.87 -3.42 7.01
N VAL A 21 -8.53 -2.67 7.90
CA VAL A 21 -8.03 -1.39 8.39
C VAL A 21 -6.73 -1.57 9.17
N LEU A 22 -6.66 -2.58 10.05
CA LEU A 22 -5.47 -2.88 10.83
C LEU A 22 -4.30 -3.29 9.92
N TYR A 23 -4.55 -4.19 8.97
CA TYR A 23 -3.54 -4.64 8.02
C TYR A 23 -2.98 -3.47 7.19
N TRP A 24 -3.87 -2.60 6.70
CA TRP A 24 -3.45 -1.41 5.96
C TRP A 24 -2.63 -0.45 6.82
N GLY A 25 -2.98 -0.27 8.10
CA GLY A 25 -2.16 0.48 9.04
C GLY A 25 -0.75 -0.12 9.21
N LEU A 26 -0.64 -1.44 9.34
CA LEU A 26 0.66 -2.13 9.40
C LEU A 26 1.46 -1.94 8.11
N TYR A 27 0.80 -1.97 6.95
CA TYR A 27 1.43 -1.64 5.67
C TYR A 27 2.07 -0.25 5.69
N VAL A 28 1.35 0.77 6.14
CA VAL A 28 1.86 2.16 6.17
C VAL A 28 3.00 2.33 7.19
N PHE A 29 2.86 1.74 8.39
CA PHE A 29 3.72 2.06 9.53
C PHE A 29 4.79 1.04 9.88
N ALA A 30 4.67 -0.21 9.44
CA ALA A 30 5.51 -1.31 9.94
C ALA A 30 6.19 -2.13 8.84
N PHE A 31 5.61 -2.20 7.64
CA PHE A 31 6.15 -3.05 6.58
C PHE A 31 7.53 -2.57 6.11
N ARG A 32 8.35 -3.53 5.69
CA ARG A 32 9.74 -3.29 5.24
C ARG A 32 9.81 -2.76 3.82
N THR A 33 8.74 -2.92 3.04
CA THR A 33 8.68 -2.50 1.64
C THR A 33 7.34 -1.80 1.36
N PRO A 34 7.31 -0.82 0.45
CA PRO A 34 6.07 -0.16 0.07
C PRO A 34 5.26 -0.90 -1.01
N TYR A 35 5.76 -2.04 -1.52
CA TYR A 35 5.18 -2.78 -2.65
C TYR A 35 4.21 -3.91 -2.24
N ASP A 36 3.54 -3.77 -1.11
CA ASP A 36 2.50 -4.72 -0.72
C ASP A 36 1.28 -4.62 -1.66
N PRO A 37 0.84 -5.71 -2.31
CA PRO A 37 -0.25 -5.67 -3.29
C PRO A 37 -1.59 -5.17 -2.71
N VAL A 38 -1.87 -5.49 -1.45
CA VAL A 38 -3.12 -5.10 -0.79
C VAL A 38 -3.03 -3.66 -0.32
N GLY A 39 -1.92 -3.29 0.32
CA GLY A 39 -1.61 -1.93 0.75
C GLY A 39 -1.68 -0.93 -0.39
N MET A 40 -1.00 -1.21 -1.51
CA MET A 40 -1.04 -0.37 -2.71
C MET A 40 -2.46 -0.25 -3.29
N ARG A 41 -3.19 -1.36 -3.35
CA ARG A 41 -4.57 -1.36 -3.86
C ARG A 41 -5.47 -0.46 -3.02
N ILE A 42 -5.41 -0.58 -1.69
CA ILE A 42 -6.20 0.26 -0.78
C ILE A 42 -5.80 1.73 -0.96
N THR A 43 -4.49 2.04 -0.93
CA THR A 43 -3.97 3.41 -1.09
C THR A 43 -4.42 4.05 -2.39
N ARG A 44 -4.47 3.31 -3.51
CA ARG A 44 -4.96 3.82 -4.80
C ARG A 44 -6.40 4.32 -4.74
N PHE A 45 -7.27 3.61 -4.02
CA PHE A 45 -8.71 3.91 -3.96
C PHE A 45 -9.07 4.98 -2.91
N ILE A 46 -8.14 5.35 -2.05
CA ILE A 46 -8.32 6.44 -1.08
C ILE A 46 -8.30 7.80 -1.83
N PRO A 47 -9.18 8.75 -1.46
CA PRO A 47 -9.19 10.09 -2.05
C PRO A 47 -7.96 10.93 -1.65
N ASP A 48 -7.70 11.98 -2.44
CA ASP A 48 -6.76 13.06 -2.13
C ASP A 48 -7.49 14.04 -1.19
N PRO A 49 -7.35 14.03 0.16
CA PRO A 49 -6.08 14.27 0.87
C PRO A 49 -5.36 13.12 1.60
N PRO A 50 -6.02 12.10 2.20
CA PRO A 50 -5.31 11.10 2.99
C PRO A 50 -4.30 10.28 2.18
N ARG A 51 -4.53 10.12 0.87
CA ARG A 51 -3.56 9.49 -0.03
C ARG A 51 -2.22 10.23 -0.08
N LEU A 52 -2.23 11.56 -0.06
CA LEU A 52 -1.00 12.37 -0.02
C LEU A 52 -0.18 12.03 1.22
N TYR A 53 -0.80 12.08 2.40
CA TYR A 53 -0.13 11.78 3.67
C TYR A 53 0.50 10.38 3.66
N VAL A 54 -0.25 9.38 3.23
CA VAL A 54 0.23 7.99 3.20
C VAL A 54 1.41 7.83 2.25
N CYS A 55 1.33 8.40 1.06
CA CYS A 55 2.41 8.34 0.08
C CYS A 55 3.65 9.11 0.53
N GLU A 56 3.49 10.26 1.18
CA GLU A 56 4.61 11.00 1.78
C GLU A 56 5.26 10.23 2.92
N PHE A 57 4.47 9.58 3.77
CA PHE A 57 4.98 8.78 4.88
C PHE A 57 5.74 7.54 4.38
N LEU A 58 5.19 6.83 3.39
CA LEU A 58 5.88 5.72 2.74
C LEU A 58 7.17 6.19 2.05
N ASN A 59 7.14 7.34 1.39
CA ASN A 59 8.33 7.93 0.77
C ASN A 59 9.38 8.31 1.81
N TRP A 60 8.98 8.85 2.96
CA TRP A 60 9.90 9.15 4.05
C TRP A 60 10.61 7.88 4.58
N ARG A 61 9.94 6.73 4.59
CA ARG A 61 10.53 5.44 5.02
C ARG A 61 11.37 4.75 3.95
N HIS A 62 11.09 5.02 2.68
CA HIS A 62 11.56 4.22 1.55
C HIS A 62 12.09 5.06 0.37
N GLY A 63 12.53 6.30 0.61
CA GLY A 63 12.71 7.32 -0.44
C GLY A 63 13.75 7.06 -1.54
N GLU A 64 14.50 5.97 -1.46
CA GLU A 64 15.52 5.58 -2.43
C GLU A 64 14.99 4.63 -3.52
N ILE A 65 13.70 4.29 -3.50
CA ILE A 65 13.08 3.37 -4.46
C ILE A 65 11.96 4.02 -5.27
N PRO A 66 11.62 3.47 -6.45
CA PRO A 66 10.53 3.96 -7.28
C PRO A 66 9.18 4.00 -6.54
N PRO A 67 8.28 4.92 -6.90
CA PRO A 67 6.97 5.03 -6.26
C PRO A 67 6.18 3.71 -6.35
N PRO A 68 5.52 3.28 -5.27
CA PRO A 68 4.55 2.20 -5.35
C PRO A 68 3.30 2.66 -6.11
N PHE A 69 2.57 1.69 -6.65
CA PHE A 69 1.36 1.94 -7.41
C PHE A 69 0.33 2.75 -6.60
N GLY A 70 -0.16 3.85 -7.17
CA GLY A 70 -1.10 4.78 -6.52
C GLY A 70 -0.45 5.95 -5.79
N CYS A 71 0.88 6.01 -5.71
CA CYS A 71 1.63 7.11 -5.08
C CYS A 71 2.46 7.96 -6.06
N GLU A 72 2.37 7.72 -7.36
CA GLU A 72 3.22 8.33 -8.40
C GLU A 72 3.17 9.87 -8.37
N ARG A 73 2.01 10.46 -8.06
CA ARG A 73 1.81 11.92 -7.98
C ARG A 73 2.23 12.55 -6.65
N HIS A 74 2.53 11.73 -5.64
CA HIS A 74 2.76 12.16 -4.25
C HIS A 74 4.12 11.70 -3.71
N TRP A 75 4.93 11.02 -4.53
CA TRP A 75 6.25 10.50 -4.19
C TRP A 75 7.34 11.53 -4.54
N LYS A 76 7.80 12.29 -3.54
CA LYS A 76 8.67 13.47 -3.74
C LYS A 76 10.08 13.14 -4.27
N TYR A 77 10.53 11.89 -4.21
CA TYR A 77 11.85 11.46 -4.71
C TYR A 77 11.78 10.65 -6.01
N ALA A 78 10.84 10.94 -6.91
CA ALA A 78 10.98 10.49 -8.29
C ALA A 78 12.32 11.00 -8.86
N ILE A 79 13.33 10.12 -8.82
CA ILE A 79 14.47 9.95 -9.73
C ILE A 79 14.84 11.20 -10.56
N PRO A 80 16.11 11.67 -10.56
CA PRO A 80 16.53 12.76 -11.44
C PRO A 80 16.12 12.45 -12.89
N ARG A 81 15.54 13.44 -13.58
CA ARG A 81 14.89 13.40 -14.91
C ARG A 81 15.66 12.74 -16.07
N ASN A 82 16.82 12.14 -15.82
CA ASN A 82 17.78 11.63 -16.81
C ASN A 82 18.01 10.11 -16.73
N LEU A 83 17.14 9.32 -16.10
CA LEU A 83 17.17 7.87 -16.26
C LEU A 83 16.51 7.51 -17.61
N PRO A 84 17.17 6.75 -18.50
CA PRO A 84 16.62 6.40 -19.80
C PRO A 84 15.30 5.63 -19.64
N GLU A 85 14.30 6.07 -20.40
CA GLU A 85 12.91 5.59 -20.40
C GLU A 85 12.77 4.05 -20.54
N SER A 86 13.82 3.37 -21.01
CA SER A 86 13.87 1.92 -21.16
C SER A 86 13.81 1.13 -19.85
N GLU A 87 14.10 1.75 -18.70
CA GLU A 87 14.01 1.09 -17.39
C GLU A 87 12.66 1.31 -16.68
N THR A 88 11.79 2.16 -17.22
CA THR A 88 10.54 2.58 -16.57
C THR A 88 9.33 1.68 -16.92
N MET A 89 9.47 0.74 -17.86
CA MET A 89 8.35 -0.12 -18.31
C MET A 89 8.46 -1.60 -17.94
N THR A 90 9.44 -2.00 -17.12
CA THR A 90 9.46 -3.35 -16.55
C THR A 90 9.45 -3.25 -15.03
N PRO A 91 8.43 -3.79 -14.33
CA PRO A 91 8.51 -3.95 -12.88
C PRO A 91 9.81 -4.69 -12.54
N PRO A 92 10.69 -4.15 -11.68
CA PRO A 92 11.86 -4.90 -11.25
C PRO A 92 11.36 -6.21 -10.64
N ALA A 93 11.85 -7.34 -11.14
CA ALA A 93 11.49 -8.65 -10.63
C ALA A 93 11.68 -8.65 -9.11
N ALA A 94 10.62 -9.04 -8.39
CA ALA A 94 10.61 -9.06 -6.93
C ALA A 94 11.90 -9.74 -6.42
N PRO A 95 12.65 -9.12 -5.48
CA PRO A 95 13.82 -9.76 -4.90
C PRO A 95 13.37 -11.10 -4.32
N LYS A 96 13.99 -12.20 -4.77
CA LYS A 96 13.75 -13.50 -4.14
C LYS A 96 14.17 -13.36 -2.68
N GLN A 97 13.23 -13.61 -1.78
CA GLN A 97 13.47 -13.66 -0.34
C GLN A 97 14.59 -14.70 -0.11
N GLN A 98 15.80 -14.23 0.17
CA GLN A 98 16.94 -15.09 0.46
C GLN A 98 16.73 -15.65 1.87
N GLY A 99 16.31 -16.91 1.95
CA GLY A 99 16.19 -17.65 3.20
C GLY A 99 17.57 -17.95 3.78
N THR A 100 17.66 -17.84 5.11
CA THR A 100 18.69 -18.46 5.94
C THR A 100 18.02 -19.54 6.78
#